data_AF-A0A7X0IMN9-F1
#
_entry.id   AF-A0A7X0IMN9-F1
#
_cell.length_a   1.000
_cell.length_b   1.000
_cell.length_c   1.000
_cell.angle_alpha   90.00
_cell.angle_beta   90.00
_cell.angle_gamma   90.00
#
_symmetry.space_group_name_H-M   'P 1'
#
loop_
_entity.id
_entity.type
_entity.pdbx_description
1 polymer ?
#
loop_
_entity_poly.entity_id
_entity_poly.type
_entity_poly.pdbx_seq_one_letter_code
_entity_poly.pdbx_strand_id
1 'polypeptide(L)'
;MRFAGIAFGLTALVATSAAAATMENFPTQGATVVTGKCSKLVVGKLDASKGCKSELASVTAPDGSVTFIFTSGGKMLGFRGNGKGIKPGSQKGTAQLPIDVISTGVGNELSNQVAAKGICTFANPYEGKAITIQCSAKSPEMSFNGIFTSDGKTPRHK
;
A
#
# COMPACT_ATOMS: atom_id res chain seq x y z
N MET A 1 50.08 25.55 -48.68
CA MET A 1 48.98 24.60 -49.01
C MET A 1 49.01 23.53 -47.91
N ARG A 2 47.99 23.28 -47.09
CA ARG A 2 46.57 23.12 -47.35
C ARG A 2 45.76 23.49 -46.08
N PHE A 3 44.65 24.18 -46.29
CA PHE A 3 43.54 24.32 -45.33
C PHE A 3 42.64 23.08 -45.37
N ALA A 4 41.74 23.00 -44.38
CA ALA A 4 40.55 22.14 -44.25
C ALA A 4 40.78 20.81 -43.51
N GLY A 5 39.92 20.36 -42.60
CA GLY A 5 38.54 20.79 -42.36
C GLY A 5 38.01 20.37 -40.98
N ILE A 6 36.97 21.10 -40.58
CA ILE A 6 36.12 20.87 -39.42
C ILE A 6 35.26 19.63 -39.72
N ALA A 7 35.13 18.70 -38.78
CA ALA A 7 34.08 17.70 -38.78
C ALA A 7 33.32 17.73 -37.45
N PHE A 8 32.01 17.94 -37.60
CA PHE A 8 31.00 18.11 -36.58
C PHE A 8 30.75 16.81 -35.80
N GLY A 9 30.21 16.98 -34.60
CA GLY A 9 30.06 15.95 -33.60
C GLY A 9 28.92 14.96 -33.84
N LEU A 10 28.80 14.03 -32.91
CA LEU A 10 27.57 13.31 -32.58
C LEU A 10 27.74 12.66 -31.21
N THR A 11 27.40 13.44 -30.19
CA THR A 11 27.25 12.98 -28.81
C THR A 11 25.99 12.13 -28.75
N ALA A 12 26.12 10.80 -28.84
CA ALA A 12 25.01 9.88 -28.60
C ALA A 12 24.83 9.71 -27.09
N LEU A 13 24.08 10.65 -26.47
CA LEU A 13 23.50 10.46 -25.15
C LEU A 13 22.44 9.36 -25.26
N VAL A 14 22.82 8.13 -24.92
CA VAL A 14 21.85 7.05 -24.70
C VAL A 14 21.11 7.38 -23.40
N ALA A 15 20.05 8.17 -23.50
CA ALA A 15 19.11 8.36 -22.41
C ALA A 15 18.39 7.02 -22.19
N THR A 16 18.91 6.21 -21.26
CA THR A 16 18.17 5.08 -20.73
C THR A 16 16.89 5.63 -20.11
N SER A 17 15.77 5.29 -20.76
CA SER A 17 14.43 5.57 -20.29
C SER A 17 14.31 5.09 -18.85
N ALA A 18 14.15 6.03 -17.92
CA ALA A 18 13.81 5.71 -16.55
C ALA A 18 12.44 5.04 -16.57
N ALA A 19 12.41 3.72 -16.38
CA ALA A 19 11.19 2.97 -16.17
C ALA A 19 10.38 3.70 -15.08
N ALA A 20 9.23 4.24 -15.46
CA ALA A 20 8.21 4.62 -14.51
C ALA A 20 7.79 3.31 -13.83
N ALA A 21 8.03 3.20 -12.52
CA ALA A 21 7.44 2.12 -11.72
C ALA A 21 5.93 2.31 -11.80
N THR A 22 5.26 1.43 -12.53
CA THR A 22 3.82 1.50 -12.75
C THR A 22 3.13 0.72 -11.63
N MET A 23 2.17 1.34 -10.96
CA MET A 23 1.40 0.76 -9.83
C MET A 23 0.40 -0.32 -10.26
N GLU A 24 0.61 -0.97 -11.41
CA GLU A 24 -0.50 -1.42 -12.28
C GLU A 24 -1.36 -2.55 -11.70
N ASN A 25 -0.89 -3.25 -10.65
CA ASN A 25 -1.58 -4.45 -10.15
C ASN A 25 -1.72 -4.48 -8.63
N PHE A 26 -1.76 -3.36 -7.91
CA PHE A 26 -2.10 -3.39 -6.49
C PHE A 26 -2.82 -2.12 -6.05
N PRO A 27 -3.96 -2.22 -5.35
CA PRO A 27 -4.70 -3.44 -4.99
C PRO A 27 -5.42 -4.10 -6.19
N THR A 28 -5.50 -5.45 -6.23
CA THR A 28 -6.26 -6.19 -7.27
C THR A 28 -7.66 -6.59 -6.80
N GLN A 29 -8.54 -6.93 -7.73
CA GLN A 29 -9.85 -7.53 -7.43
C GLN A 29 -9.71 -8.80 -6.58
N GLY A 30 -10.62 -9.00 -5.62
CA GLY A 30 -10.61 -10.16 -4.73
C GLY A 30 -9.70 -9.96 -3.52
N ALA A 31 -9.31 -11.08 -2.88
CA ALA A 31 -8.46 -11.07 -1.69
C ALA A 31 -7.04 -11.51 -2.05
N THR A 32 -6.05 -10.72 -1.63
CA THR A 32 -4.63 -11.05 -1.73
C THR A 32 -3.95 -10.92 -0.37
N VAL A 33 -2.93 -11.73 -0.14
CA VAL A 33 -2.12 -11.69 1.09
C VAL A 33 -0.72 -11.21 0.74
N VAL A 34 -0.30 -10.13 1.39
CA VAL A 34 1.05 -9.58 1.31
C VAL A 34 1.84 -10.12 2.51
N THR A 35 2.96 -10.79 2.24
CA THR A 35 3.88 -11.26 3.28
C THR A 35 4.88 -10.17 3.67
N GLY A 36 5.29 -10.16 4.94
CA GLY A 36 6.21 -9.13 5.44
C GLY A 36 6.22 -8.98 6.95
N LYS A 37 6.44 -7.76 7.42
CA LYS A 37 6.53 -7.40 8.84
C LYS A 37 5.54 -6.30 9.17
N CYS A 38 4.64 -6.58 10.10
CA CYS A 38 3.86 -5.55 10.76
C CYS A 38 4.70 -4.89 11.85
N SER A 39 5.05 -3.61 11.69
CA SER A 39 5.88 -2.87 12.66
C SER A 39 5.06 -1.99 13.59
N LYS A 40 3.82 -1.66 13.20
CA LYS A 40 2.91 -0.86 14.01
C LYS A 40 1.46 -1.27 13.78
N LEU A 41 0.72 -1.43 14.87
CA LEU A 41 -0.73 -1.55 14.87
C LEU A 41 -1.29 -0.94 16.15
N VAL A 42 -1.87 0.26 16.05
CA VAL A 42 -2.39 1.02 17.19
C VAL A 42 -3.85 1.38 16.95
N VAL A 43 -4.69 1.11 17.94
CA VAL A 43 -6.14 1.41 17.97
C VAL A 43 -6.43 2.24 19.21
N GLY A 44 -6.67 3.53 19.04
CA GLY A 44 -6.79 4.49 20.14
C GLY A 44 -5.52 4.48 21.00
N LYS A 45 -5.66 4.04 22.26
CA LYS A 45 -4.55 3.90 23.22
C LYS A 45 -3.95 2.49 23.27
N LEU A 46 -4.56 1.53 22.57
CA LEU A 46 -4.11 0.14 22.55
C LEU A 46 -3.03 -0.05 21.47
N ASP A 47 -1.84 -0.46 21.89
CA ASP A 47 -0.79 -0.93 20.99
C ASP A 47 -0.88 -2.45 20.83
N ALA A 48 -1.32 -2.88 19.66
CA ALA A 48 -1.47 -4.29 19.28
C ALA A 48 -0.30 -4.80 18.42
N SER A 49 0.80 -4.04 18.30
CA SER A 49 1.91 -4.35 17.40
C SER A 49 2.62 -5.67 17.75
N LYS A 50 2.73 -6.00 19.05
CA LYS A 50 3.40 -7.22 19.52
C LYS A 50 2.78 -8.51 18.98
N GLY A 51 1.45 -8.53 18.80
CA GLY A 51 0.72 -9.69 18.27
C GLY A 51 0.40 -9.61 16.78
N CYS A 52 0.88 -8.56 16.10
CA CYS A 52 0.52 -8.29 14.72
C CYS A 52 1.17 -9.30 13.78
N LYS A 53 0.37 -9.90 12.89
CA LYS A 53 0.82 -10.95 11.97
C LYS A 53 1.81 -10.41 10.94
N SER A 54 2.66 -11.31 10.44
CA SER A 54 3.56 -11.10 9.30
C SER A 54 2.86 -11.11 7.93
N GLU A 55 1.56 -10.85 7.92
CA GLU A 55 0.70 -10.87 6.76
C GLU A 55 -0.25 -9.67 6.82
N LEU A 56 -0.43 -9.02 5.68
CA LEU A 56 -1.44 -7.98 5.45
C LEU A 56 -2.37 -8.47 4.36
N ALA A 57 -3.67 -8.52 4.63
CA ALA A 57 -4.63 -8.80 3.56
C ALA A 57 -5.01 -7.50 2.84
N SER A 58 -5.12 -7.57 1.52
CA SER A 58 -5.72 -6.53 0.68
C SER A 58 -6.94 -7.14 -0.01
N VAL A 59 -8.10 -6.57 0.24
CA VAL A 59 -9.37 -7.04 -0.31
C VAL A 59 -9.99 -5.92 -1.14
N THR A 60 -10.21 -6.18 -2.43
CA THR A 60 -11.00 -5.30 -3.29
C THR A 60 -12.34 -5.98 -3.58
N ALA A 61 -13.40 -5.40 -3.03
CA ALA A 61 -14.76 -5.90 -3.16
C ALA A 61 -15.35 -5.59 -4.56
N PRO A 62 -16.43 -6.27 -4.98
CA PRO A 62 -17.07 -6.03 -6.28
C PRO A 62 -17.56 -4.59 -6.50
N ASP A 63 -17.85 -3.86 -5.42
CA ASP A 63 -18.23 -2.44 -5.45
C ASP A 63 -17.02 -1.51 -5.72
N GLY A 64 -15.81 -2.06 -5.81
CA GLY A 64 -14.56 -1.32 -5.99
C GLY A 64 -13.98 -0.74 -4.70
N SER A 65 -14.58 -1.03 -3.54
CA SER A 65 -13.98 -0.64 -2.26
C SER A 65 -12.77 -1.52 -1.95
N VAL A 66 -11.71 -0.89 -1.45
CA VAL A 66 -10.44 -1.52 -1.09
C VAL A 66 -10.31 -1.50 0.42
N THR A 67 -9.93 -2.63 1.01
CA THR A 67 -9.65 -2.74 2.45
C THR A 67 -8.26 -3.34 2.68
N PHE A 68 -7.42 -2.63 3.44
CA PHE A 68 -6.19 -3.21 3.99
C PHE A 68 -6.44 -3.69 5.42
N ILE A 69 -6.20 -4.98 5.67
CA ILE A 69 -6.58 -5.65 6.91
C ILE A 69 -5.34 -6.11 7.66
N PHE A 70 -5.12 -5.50 8.81
CA PHE A 70 -4.11 -5.90 9.79
C PHE A 70 -4.74 -6.87 10.77
N THR A 71 -4.00 -7.91 11.19
CA THR A 71 -4.48 -8.89 12.16
C THR A 71 -3.53 -8.98 13.34
N SER A 72 -4.07 -8.97 14.57
CA SER A 72 -3.31 -9.17 15.80
C SER A 72 -4.12 -9.96 16.82
N GLY A 73 -3.55 -11.05 17.35
CA GLY A 73 -4.20 -11.87 18.38
C GLY A 73 -5.61 -12.37 18.00
N GLY A 74 -5.83 -12.71 16.73
CA GLY A 74 -7.15 -13.16 16.23
C GLY A 74 -8.17 -12.04 16.01
N LYS A 75 -7.79 -10.77 16.21
CA LYS A 75 -8.60 -9.59 15.92
C LYS A 75 -8.12 -8.93 14.63
N MET A 76 -9.03 -8.31 13.90
CA MET A 76 -8.76 -7.65 12.62
C MET A 76 -9.07 -6.15 12.69
N LEU A 77 -8.28 -5.36 11.98
CA LEU A 77 -8.47 -3.94 11.74
C LEU A 77 -8.35 -3.67 10.25
N GLY A 78 -9.47 -3.34 9.61
CA GLY A 78 -9.57 -2.95 8.21
C GLY A 78 -9.57 -1.44 8.04
N PHE A 79 -8.73 -0.94 7.14
CA PHE A 79 -8.78 0.41 6.61
C PHE A 79 -9.44 0.37 5.24
N ARG A 80 -10.69 0.82 5.15
CA ARG A 80 -11.49 0.75 3.93
C ARG A 80 -11.64 2.12 3.28
N GLY A 81 -11.59 2.13 1.95
CA GLY A 81 -11.80 3.31 1.12
C GLY A 81 -12.32 2.95 -0.27
N ASN A 82 -12.76 3.96 -1.02
CA ASN A 82 -13.16 3.79 -2.41
C ASN A 82 -11.92 3.70 -3.32
N GLY A 83 -11.74 2.57 -4.03
CA GLY A 83 -10.61 2.37 -4.93
C GLY A 83 -10.55 3.37 -6.09
N LYS A 84 -11.69 3.93 -6.52
CA LYS A 84 -11.71 5.00 -7.54
C LYS A 84 -11.11 6.32 -7.04
N GLY A 85 -10.98 6.49 -5.73
CA GLY A 85 -10.33 7.63 -5.10
C GLY A 85 -8.82 7.51 -4.98
N ILE A 86 -8.23 6.39 -5.43
CA ILE A 86 -6.77 6.21 -5.41
C ILE A 86 -6.12 7.25 -6.31
N LYS A 87 -5.10 7.92 -5.77
CA LYS A 87 -4.32 8.95 -6.46
C LYS A 87 -2.83 8.74 -6.22
N PRO A 88 -1.94 9.34 -7.03
CA PRO A 88 -0.51 9.34 -6.75
C PRO A 88 -0.21 9.88 -5.35
N GLY A 89 0.73 9.22 -4.65
CA GLY A 89 1.25 9.69 -3.38
C GLY A 89 2.36 10.74 -3.55
N SER A 90 2.86 11.27 -2.43
CA SER A 90 3.90 12.30 -2.44
C SER A 90 5.27 11.79 -2.92
N GLN A 91 5.51 10.48 -2.87
CA GLN A 91 6.75 9.86 -3.36
C GLN A 91 6.49 9.17 -4.70
N LYS A 92 7.47 9.23 -5.61
CA LYS A 92 7.39 8.56 -6.91
C LYS A 92 7.18 7.05 -6.71
N GLY A 93 6.21 6.48 -7.43
CA GLY A 93 5.87 5.05 -7.33
C GLY A 93 4.96 4.69 -6.15
N THR A 94 4.47 5.67 -5.39
CA THR A 94 3.48 5.45 -4.33
C THR A 94 2.09 5.93 -4.74
N ALA A 95 1.07 5.32 -4.16
CA ALA A 95 -0.34 5.70 -4.24
C ALA A 95 -0.88 6.02 -2.85
N GLN A 96 -1.98 6.75 -2.83
CA GLN A 96 -2.78 7.05 -1.65
C GLN A 96 -4.22 6.62 -1.88
N LEU A 97 -4.74 5.78 -0.99
CA LEU A 97 -6.15 5.44 -0.86
C LEU A 97 -6.76 6.30 0.26
N PRO A 98 -7.72 7.20 -0.04
CA PRO A 98 -8.51 7.87 0.98
C PRO A 98 -9.33 6.86 1.77
N ILE A 99 -9.30 6.95 3.10
CA ILE A 99 -10.02 6.06 4.02
C ILE A 99 -11.24 6.80 4.55
N ASP A 100 -12.39 6.16 4.42
CA ASP A 100 -13.70 6.64 4.89
C ASP A 100 -14.33 5.73 5.96
N VAL A 101 -13.87 4.48 6.07
CA VAL A 101 -14.37 3.50 7.04
C VAL A 101 -13.22 2.76 7.72
N ILE A 102 -13.36 2.57 9.02
CA ILE A 102 -12.59 1.60 9.79
C ILE A 102 -13.48 0.42 10.14
N SER A 103 -13.02 -0.77 9.79
CA SER A 103 -13.71 -2.02 10.09
C SER A 103 -12.95 -2.78 11.18
N THR A 104 -13.65 -3.41 12.12
CA THR A 104 -13.03 -4.32 13.10
C THR A 104 -13.76 -5.66 13.12
N GLY A 105 -13.03 -6.70 13.53
CA GLY A 105 -13.53 -8.06 13.49
C GLY A 105 -12.74 -9.04 14.35
N VAL A 106 -13.25 -10.25 14.43
CA VAL A 106 -12.62 -11.38 15.13
C VAL A 106 -12.66 -12.60 14.21
N GLY A 107 -11.60 -13.41 14.22
CA GLY A 107 -11.49 -14.54 13.33
C GLY A 107 -11.32 -14.09 11.87
N ASN A 108 -12.26 -14.47 11.01
CA ASN A 108 -12.20 -14.23 9.57
C ASN A 108 -13.25 -13.24 9.06
N GLU A 109 -14.02 -12.62 9.96
CA GLU A 109 -15.11 -11.71 9.60
C GLU A 109 -14.90 -10.30 10.18
N LEU A 110 -15.05 -9.28 9.33
CA LEU A 110 -15.15 -7.87 9.74
C LEU A 110 -16.62 -7.55 9.96
N SER A 111 -17.01 -7.25 11.20
CA SER A 111 -18.41 -7.10 11.58
C SER A 111 -18.79 -5.67 11.98
N ASN A 112 -17.86 -4.93 12.59
CA ASN A 112 -18.13 -3.56 13.04
C ASN A 112 -17.50 -2.56 12.09
N GLN A 113 -18.23 -1.51 11.73
CA GLN A 113 -17.76 -0.43 10.87
C GLN A 113 -18.01 0.91 11.54
N VAL A 114 -17.03 1.80 11.50
CA VAL A 114 -17.15 3.17 11.97
C VAL A 114 -16.65 4.14 10.91
N ALA A 115 -17.35 5.27 10.76
CA ALA A 115 -16.90 6.33 9.88
C ALA A 115 -15.57 6.90 10.40
N ALA A 116 -14.62 7.08 9.49
CA ALA A 116 -13.32 7.65 9.79
C ALA A 116 -12.86 8.51 8.62
N LYS A 117 -11.83 9.32 8.84
CA LYS A 117 -11.13 10.03 7.78
C LYS A 117 -9.65 9.71 7.89
N GLY A 118 -9.06 9.29 6.78
CA GLY A 118 -7.67 8.85 6.78
C GLY A 118 -7.11 8.64 5.39
N ILE A 119 -5.89 8.11 5.37
CA ILE A 119 -5.17 7.76 4.15
C ILE A 119 -4.37 6.49 4.40
N CYS A 120 -4.36 5.59 3.43
CA CYS A 120 -3.34 4.57 3.29
C CYS A 120 -2.41 4.94 2.14
N THR A 121 -1.11 5.07 2.43
CA THR A 121 -0.06 5.21 1.42
C THR A 121 0.58 3.84 1.19
N PHE A 122 0.76 3.47 -0.07
CA PHE A 122 1.33 2.19 -0.45
C PHE A 122 2.08 2.29 -1.78
N ALA A 123 2.85 1.26 -2.10
CA ALA A 123 3.41 1.00 -3.43
C ALA A 123 3.06 -0.44 -3.81
N ASN A 124 3.44 -0.88 -5.01
CA ASN A 124 3.28 -2.27 -5.41
C ASN A 124 4.20 -3.18 -4.55
N PRO A 125 3.64 -4.08 -3.72
CA PRO A 125 4.45 -4.89 -2.81
C PRO A 125 5.18 -6.06 -3.47
N TYR A 126 5.03 -6.22 -4.78
CA TYR A 126 5.47 -7.38 -5.54
C TYR A 126 6.63 -7.08 -6.52
N GLU A 127 7.24 -5.89 -6.42
CA GLU A 127 8.34 -5.46 -7.31
C GLU A 127 9.72 -6.01 -6.92
N GLY A 128 9.78 -7.09 -6.14
CA GLY A 128 11.05 -7.70 -5.70
C GLY A 128 11.80 -6.89 -4.64
N LYS A 129 11.22 -5.78 -4.15
CA LYS A 129 11.79 -4.93 -3.09
C LYS A 129 10.79 -4.77 -1.96
N ALA A 130 11.30 -4.65 -0.74
CA ALA A 130 10.49 -4.32 0.41
C ALA A 130 9.90 -2.91 0.25
N ILE A 131 8.58 -2.79 0.38
CA ILE A 131 7.89 -1.50 0.40
C ILE A 131 7.06 -1.37 1.67
N THR A 132 6.78 -0.14 2.07
CA THR A 132 5.95 0.13 3.25
C THR A 132 4.53 0.51 2.84
N ILE A 133 3.56 -0.18 3.42
CA ILE A 133 2.15 0.16 3.42
C ILE A 133 1.84 0.78 4.78
N GLN A 134 1.43 2.05 4.76
CA GLN A 134 1.15 2.82 5.96
C GLN A 134 -0.27 3.39 5.90
N CYS A 135 -1.07 3.04 6.89
CA CYS A 135 -2.44 3.49 7.05
C CYS A 135 -2.58 4.32 8.32
N SER A 136 -3.23 5.47 8.22
CA SER A 136 -3.63 6.29 9.37
C SER A 136 -5.02 6.85 9.15
N ALA A 137 -5.88 6.71 10.15
CA ALA A 137 -7.24 7.24 10.11
C ALA A 137 -7.69 7.70 11.49
N LYS A 138 -8.71 8.56 11.50
CA LYS A 138 -9.31 9.08 12.72
C LYS A 138 -10.84 9.10 12.61
N SER A 139 -11.49 8.55 13.62
CA SER A 139 -12.91 8.74 13.93
C SER A 139 -13.05 9.84 15.00
N PRO A 140 -14.27 10.30 15.33
CA PRO A 140 -14.45 11.26 16.43
C PRO A 140 -13.82 10.80 17.76
N GLU A 141 -13.85 9.50 18.04
CA GLU A 141 -13.46 8.94 19.34
C GLU A 141 -12.05 8.34 19.37
N MET A 142 -11.56 7.84 18.23
CA MET A 142 -10.34 7.04 18.16
C MET A 142 -9.49 7.34 16.92
N SER A 143 -8.17 7.19 17.08
CA SER A 143 -7.20 7.14 15.99
C SER A 143 -6.76 5.70 15.71
N PHE A 144 -6.38 5.43 14.47
CA PHE A 144 -6.01 4.10 13.99
C PHE A 144 -4.76 4.23 13.16
N ASN A 145 -3.75 3.39 13.43
CA ASN A 145 -2.49 3.40 12.68
C ASN A 145 -2.02 1.98 12.41
N GLY A 146 -1.66 1.70 11.17
CA GLY A 146 -1.06 0.44 10.74
C GLY A 146 0.17 0.72 9.88
N ILE A 147 1.28 0.03 10.15
CA ILE A 147 2.48 0.05 9.31
C ILE A 147 2.91 -1.39 9.05
N PHE A 148 2.98 -1.72 7.77
CA PHE A 148 3.42 -3.02 7.27
C PHE A 148 4.52 -2.82 6.23
N THR A 149 5.61 -3.56 6.33
CA THR A 149 6.65 -3.58 5.31
C THR A 149 6.63 -4.94 4.62
N SER A 150 6.37 -4.97 3.32
CA SER A 150 6.37 -6.20 2.53
C SER A 150 7.78 -6.79 2.41
N ASP A 151 7.87 -8.07 2.07
CA ASP A 151 9.13 -8.73 1.73
C ASP A 151 9.46 -8.71 0.23
N GLY A 152 8.63 -8.02 -0.58
CA GLY A 152 8.82 -7.87 -2.03
C GLY A 152 8.43 -9.09 -2.86
N LYS A 153 7.98 -10.18 -2.24
CA LYS A 153 7.66 -11.44 -2.93
C LYS A 153 6.29 -11.36 -3.59
N THR A 154 6.14 -12.01 -4.73
CA THR A 154 4.86 -12.13 -5.44
C THR A 154 3.78 -12.79 -4.56
N PRO A 155 2.50 -12.45 -4.77
CA PRO A 155 1.43 -13.00 -3.97
C PRO A 155 1.34 -14.50 -4.19
N ARG A 156 1.13 -15.25 -3.11
CA ARG A 156 0.79 -16.66 -3.23
C ARG A 156 -0.69 -16.77 -3.59
N HIS A 157 -0.99 -17.28 -4.78
CA HIS A 157 -2.34 -17.70 -5.09
C HIS A 157 -2.66 -18.93 -4.24
N LYS A 158 -3.78 -18.88 -3.51
CA LYS A 158 -4.39 -20.06 -2.90
C LYS A 158 -5.50 -20.56 -3.80
#